data_AF-A0A2S6M8H9-F1
#
_entry.id   AF-A0A2S6M8H9-F1
#
_cell.length_a   1.000
_cell.length_b   1.000
_cell.length_c   1.000
_cell.angle_alpha   90.00
_cell.angle_beta   90.00
_cell.angle_gamma   90.00
#
_symmetry.space_group_name_H-M   'P 1'
#
loop_
_entity.id
_entity.type
_entity.pdbx_description
1 polymer ?
#
loop_
_entity_poly.entity_id
_entity_poly.type
_entity_poly.pdbx_seq_one_letter_code
_entity_poly.pdbx_strand_id
1 'polypeptide(L)'
;MKNRLTTTQPTKAMRRRVPPGIVTLAAMAVLAAVAPASAAKQARQPAEAVAQRQAGDPIMAIVSIKSQQVTFYDADGWILRAPVSTGTTGRETPAGVFAVVEKDKDHRSTMYDDAWMPNMQRITWNGIALHGGPLPGYAASHGCVRMPFGFAENLFDKTYIGMRVIISPHDTVPTDISHPSLFVPKPEAIAAAPRQADKLSAEADEATRAADEAKKAASAAAKEAASLPAALRKLEQQKARADAEFAFADKTLA
;
A
#
# COMPACT_ATOMS: atom_id res chain seq x y z
N MET A 1 46.39 41.19 33.03
CA MET A 1 47.85 40.97 33.15
C MET A 1 48.19 39.72 32.35
N LYS A 2 48.39 39.86 31.03
CA LYS A 2 49.68 39.79 30.33
C LYS A 2 50.55 38.61 30.78
N ASN A 3 50.68 37.60 29.91
CA ASN A 3 51.98 37.15 29.40
C ASN A 3 51.83 36.57 27.98
N ARG A 4 52.54 37.21 27.05
CA ARG A 4 52.87 36.77 25.69
C ARG A 4 54.20 35.99 25.74
N LEU A 5 54.42 35.12 24.75
CA LEU A 5 55.60 35.06 23.83
C LEU A 5 55.57 33.66 23.14
N THR A 6 55.20 33.50 21.85
CA THR A 6 56.04 33.53 20.61
C THR A 6 57.35 32.73 20.73
N THR A 7 57.67 31.74 19.88
CA THR A 7 58.24 31.86 18.51
C THR A 7 58.55 30.43 18.01
N THR A 8 57.98 29.93 16.90
CA THR A 8 58.50 29.88 15.49
C THR A 8 59.39 28.66 15.15
N GLN A 9 59.00 27.93 14.09
CA GLN A 9 59.78 26.96 13.29
C GLN A 9 60.98 27.64 12.57
N PRO A 10 61.79 27.03 11.66
CA PRO A 10 61.79 25.69 11.02
C PRO A 10 63.19 25.04 10.87
N THR A 11 63.32 23.88 10.21
CA THR A 11 64.44 23.65 9.27
C THR A 11 64.13 22.54 8.27
N LYS A 12 64.59 22.81 7.05
CA LYS A 12 64.43 22.09 5.79
C LYS A 12 65.80 21.49 5.48
N ALA A 13 65.90 20.24 5.03
CA ALA A 13 67.14 19.75 4.44
C ALA A 13 66.88 18.74 3.31
N MET A 14 67.73 18.87 2.30
CA MET A 14 67.59 18.49 0.91
C MET A 14 68.01 17.04 0.60
N ARG A 15 67.44 16.54 -0.51
CA ARG A 15 67.95 15.48 -1.40
C ARG A 15 69.49 15.47 -1.58
N ARG A 16 70.09 14.28 -1.78
CA ARG A 16 70.56 13.80 -3.11
C ARG A 16 71.35 12.47 -3.07
N ARG A 17 71.05 11.67 -4.11
CA ARG A 17 71.89 10.76 -4.95
C ARG A 17 72.37 9.39 -4.43
N VAL A 18 72.13 8.43 -5.33
CA VAL A 18 72.39 6.98 -5.37
C VAL A 18 73.75 6.71 -6.04
N PRO A 19 74.35 5.51 -5.84
CA PRO A 19 74.92 4.77 -6.98
C PRO A 19 74.42 3.31 -7.07
N PRO A 20 74.60 2.65 -8.24
CA PRO A 20 73.84 1.47 -8.64
C PRO A 20 74.56 0.15 -8.28
N GLY A 21 73.78 -0.91 -8.07
CA GLY A 21 74.28 -2.27 -7.91
C GLY A 21 73.27 -3.27 -8.48
N ILE A 22 73.67 -3.97 -9.54
CA ILE A 22 72.93 -5.00 -10.26
C ILE A 22 72.98 -6.30 -9.46
N VAL A 23 71.84 -6.91 -9.11
CA VAL A 23 71.70 -8.38 -9.01
C VAL A 23 70.30 -8.79 -9.47
N THR A 24 70.30 -9.81 -10.31
CA THR A 24 69.22 -10.45 -11.05
C THR A 24 68.33 -11.40 -10.23
N LEU A 25 67.09 -11.58 -10.72
CA LEU A 25 66.18 -12.73 -10.60
C LEU A 25 65.65 -13.14 -9.21
N ALA A 26 64.35 -12.93 -8.99
CA ALA A 26 63.38 -14.02 -8.77
C ALA A 26 61.95 -13.46 -8.83
N ALA A 27 61.14 -14.02 -9.73
CA ALA A 27 59.72 -13.75 -9.83
C ALA A 27 58.98 -14.36 -8.65
N MET A 28 58.19 -13.56 -7.92
CA MET A 28 56.96 -14.02 -7.28
C MET A 28 55.91 -12.91 -7.42
N ALA A 29 54.92 -13.18 -8.26
CA ALA A 29 53.73 -12.36 -8.38
C ALA A 29 52.88 -12.49 -7.11
N VAL A 30 52.87 -11.44 -6.28
CA VAL A 30 51.83 -11.26 -5.26
C VAL A 30 50.82 -10.29 -5.85
N LEU A 31 49.71 -10.82 -6.35
CA LEU A 31 48.52 -10.01 -6.64
C LEU A 31 47.97 -9.47 -5.31
N ALA A 32 48.42 -8.29 -4.91
CA ALA A 32 47.74 -7.49 -3.90
C ALA A 32 46.49 -6.88 -4.55
N ALA A 33 45.33 -7.52 -4.33
CA ALA A 33 44.05 -6.97 -4.72
C ALA A 33 43.80 -5.65 -3.97
N VAL A 34 43.77 -4.55 -4.71
CA VAL A 34 43.25 -3.27 -4.25
C VAL A 34 41.74 -3.43 -4.08
N ALA A 35 41.29 -3.62 -2.84
CA ALA A 35 39.87 -3.53 -2.52
C ALA A 35 39.44 -2.05 -2.63
N PRO A 36 38.39 -1.70 -3.41
CA PRO A 36 37.86 -0.35 -3.37
C PRO A 36 37.11 -0.18 -2.05
N ALA A 37 37.66 0.65 -1.16
CA ALA A 37 36.93 1.25 -0.06
C ALA A 37 35.93 2.27 -0.64
N SER A 38 34.79 1.78 -1.15
CA SER A 38 33.62 2.61 -1.45
C SER A 38 32.35 1.80 -1.22
N ALA A 39 32.17 1.37 0.03
CA ALA A 39 30.87 1.01 0.57
C ALA A 39 30.36 2.20 1.38
N ALA A 40 30.10 3.31 0.69
CA ALA A 40 29.42 4.46 1.24
C ALA A 40 27.97 4.06 1.55
N LYS A 41 27.72 3.69 2.82
CA LYS A 41 26.49 3.86 3.59
C LYS A 41 25.20 4.01 2.76
N GLN A 42 24.82 2.96 2.04
CA GLN A 42 23.46 2.83 1.55
C GLN A 42 22.61 2.49 2.77
N ALA A 43 21.84 3.47 3.26
CA ALA A 43 20.83 3.21 4.28
C ALA A 43 19.94 2.09 3.76
N ARG A 44 20.12 0.89 4.31
CA ARG A 44 19.36 -0.30 3.96
C ARG A 44 17.91 0.04 4.30
N GLN A 45 17.11 0.39 3.31
CA GLN A 45 15.67 0.51 3.52
C GLN A 45 15.21 -0.81 4.16
N PRO A 46 14.38 -0.79 5.21
CA PRO A 46 13.84 -2.02 5.76
C PRO A 46 13.12 -2.72 4.60
N ALA A 47 13.66 -3.85 4.17
CA ALA A 47 13.16 -4.53 2.99
C ALA A 47 11.80 -5.17 3.31
N GLU A 48 10.94 -5.24 2.31
CA GLU A 48 9.80 -6.14 2.35
C GLU A 48 10.29 -7.57 2.61
N ALA A 49 9.55 -8.31 3.43
CA ALA A 49 9.86 -9.69 3.76
C ALA A 49 8.61 -10.55 3.67
N VAL A 50 8.76 -11.72 3.06
CA VAL A 50 7.70 -12.73 2.90
C VAL A 50 8.10 -13.96 3.70
N ALA A 51 7.15 -14.55 4.43
CA ALA A 51 7.37 -15.78 5.18
C ALA A 51 7.57 -16.94 4.21
N GLN A 52 8.38 -17.92 4.62
CA GLN A 52 8.61 -19.15 3.85
C GLN A 52 7.45 -20.16 4.04
N ARG A 53 6.20 -19.69 3.90
CA ARG A 53 4.99 -20.51 3.96
C ARG A 53 3.85 -19.86 3.19
N GLN A 54 2.85 -20.65 2.82
CA GLN A 54 1.64 -20.13 2.18
C GLN A 54 0.78 -19.40 3.21
N ALA A 55 0.20 -18.27 2.81
CA ALA A 55 -0.74 -17.51 3.62
C ALA A 55 -2.05 -18.29 3.81
N GLY A 56 -2.49 -18.46 5.06
CA GLY A 56 -3.82 -18.96 5.41
C GLY A 56 -4.77 -17.83 5.80
N ASP A 57 -5.99 -18.21 6.15
CA ASP A 57 -7.01 -17.33 6.73
C ASP A 57 -7.13 -17.57 8.25
N PRO A 58 -7.50 -16.56 9.07
CA PRO A 58 -7.76 -15.16 8.72
C PRO A 58 -6.51 -14.29 8.77
N ILE A 59 -6.35 -13.41 7.79
CA ILE A 59 -5.27 -12.43 7.76
C ILE A 59 -5.61 -11.25 8.70
N MET A 60 -4.69 -10.87 9.59
CA MET A 60 -4.74 -9.61 10.35
C MET A 60 -3.46 -8.81 10.14
N ALA A 61 -3.54 -7.49 10.23
CA ALA A 61 -2.37 -6.61 10.16
C ALA A 61 -2.03 -6.02 11.53
N ILE A 62 -0.75 -5.96 11.87
CA ILE A 62 -0.23 -5.18 13.01
C ILE A 62 0.75 -4.14 12.48
N VAL A 63 0.43 -2.87 12.71
CA VAL A 63 1.27 -1.71 12.39
C VAL A 63 1.95 -1.24 13.66
N SER A 64 3.29 -1.22 13.68
CA SER A 64 4.06 -0.58 14.74
C SER A 64 4.45 0.84 14.32
N ILE A 65 4.02 1.82 15.11
CA ILE A 65 4.39 3.23 14.93
C ILE A 65 5.87 3.43 15.29
N LYS A 66 6.39 2.79 16.34
CA LYS A 66 7.79 3.00 16.76
C LYS A 66 8.80 2.50 15.73
N SER A 67 8.61 1.30 15.20
CA SER A 67 9.54 0.73 14.21
C SER A 67 9.20 1.10 12.77
N GLN A 68 8.08 1.78 12.52
CA GLN A 68 7.58 2.06 11.17
C GLN A 68 7.50 0.79 10.31
N GLN A 69 6.84 -0.25 10.82
CA GLN A 69 6.65 -1.52 10.14
C GLN A 69 5.20 -1.99 10.20
N VAL A 70 4.72 -2.63 9.14
CA VAL A 70 3.49 -3.44 9.16
C VAL A 70 3.84 -4.91 9.03
N THR A 71 3.17 -5.77 9.80
CA THR A 71 3.27 -7.23 9.68
C THR A 71 1.88 -7.82 9.55
N PHE A 72 1.69 -8.68 8.56
CA PHE A 72 0.48 -9.46 8.36
C PHE A 72 0.67 -10.85 8.97
N TYR A 73 -0.34 -11.33 9.68
CA TYR A 73 -0.39 -12.62 10.36
C TYR A 73 -1.62 -13.40 9.92
N ASP A 74 -1.53 -14.72 9.91
CA ASP A 74 -2.70 -15.61 10.00
C ASP A 74 -2.66 -16.40 11.31
N ALA A 75 -3.43 -17.48 11.40
CA ALA A 75 -3.48 -18.38 12.54
C ALA A 75 -2.13 -19.03 12.91
N ASP A 76 -1.23 -19.25 11.95
CA ASP A 76 0.05 -19.94 12.14
C ASP A 76 1.24 -18.98 12.28
N GLY A 77 1.00 -17.66 12.17
CA GLY A 77 2.01 -16.63 12.39
C GLY A 77 2.16 -15.63 11.25
N TRP A 78 3.29 -14.93 11.19
CA TRP A 78 3.50 -13.87 10.20
C TRP A 78 3.62 -14.41 8.76
N ILE A 79 3.20 -13.59 7.80
CA ILE A 79 3.12 -13.91 6.37
C ILE A 79 3.89 -12.89 5.54
N LEU A 80 3.65 -11.60 5.79
CA LEU A 80 4.20 -10.48 5.03
C LEU A 80 4.62 -9.37 5.97
N ARG A 81 5.71 -8.69 5.66
CA ARG A 81 6.19 -7.52 6.39
C ARG A 81 6.72 -6.47 5.43
N ALA A 82 6.43 -5.21 5.71
CA ALA A 82 6.94 -4.08 4.92
C ALA A 82 7.13 -2.84 5.80
N PRO A 83 8.09 -1.98 5.43
CA PRO A 83 8.22 -0.68 6.06
C PRO A 83 6.94 0.13 5.84
N VAL A 84 6.65 1.05 6.75
CA VAL A 84 5.56 2.01 6.59
C VAL A 84 6.01 3.43 6.87
N SER A 85 5.16 4.40 6.54
CA SER A 85 5.28 5.76 7.05
C SER A 85 3.94 6.21 7.64
N THR A 86 3.88 6.33 8.96
CA THR A 86 2.68 6.71 9.73
C THR A 86 2.56 8.24 9.88
N GLY A 87 1.53 8.68 10.61
CA GLY A 87 1.24 10.08 10.88
C GLY A 87 2.33 10.81 11.65
N THR A 88 2.64 12.03 11.22
CA THR A 88 3.58 12.93 11.92
C THR A 88 2.98 13.52 13.19
N THR A 89 3.80 14.21 14.00
CA THR A 89 3.34 14.92 15.19
C THR A 89 2.27 15.98 14.84
N GLY A 90 1.17 16.01 15.60
CA GLY A 90 -0.02 16.82 15.35
C GLY A 90 -0.99 16.23 14.32
N ARG A 91 -0.63 15.11 13.67
CA ARG A 91 -1.45 14.34 12.73
C ARG A 91 -1.18 12.85 12.88
N GLU A 92 -1.14 12.39 14.13
CA GLU A 92 -0.71 11.05 14.49
C GLU A 92 -1.65 9.99 13.94
N THR A 93 -1.08 8.83 13.58
CA THR A 93 -1.90 7.64 13.37
C THR A 93 -2.40 7.14 14.73
N PRO A 94 -3.72 6.99 14.93
CA PRO A 94 -4.26 6.58 16.22
C PRO A 94 -3.92 5.11 16.50
N ALA A 95 -3.45 4.84 17.71
CA ALA A 95 -3.32 3.48 18.20
C ALA A 95 -4.70 2.89 18.53
N GLY A 96 -4.87 1.59 18.28
CA GLY A 96 -6.14 0.92 18.53
C GLY A 96 -6.32 -0.33 17.66
N VAL A 97 -7.52 -0.91 17.77
CA VAL A 97 -7.95 -2.04 16.95
C VAL A 97 -9.03 -1.54 16.01
N PHE A 98 -8.83 -1.75 14.72
CA PHE A 98 -9.67 -1.30 13.63
C PHE A 98 -10.06 -2.47 12.73
N ALA A 99 -11.01 -2.22 11.85
CA ALA A 99 -11.36 -3.09 10.75
C ALA A 99 -11.28 -2.30 9.45
N VAL A 100 -10.93 -2.97 8.35
CA VAL A 100 -11.05 -2.36 7.01
C VAL A 100 -12.54 -2.16 6.73
N VAL A 101 -12.97 -0.92 6.48
CA VAL A 101 -14.37 -0.57 6.22
C VAL A 101 -14.64 -0.26 4.75
N GLU A 102 -13.62 0.11 3.99
CA GLU A 102 -13.73 0.46 2.58
C GLU A 102 -12.42 0.12 1.87
N LYS A 103 -12.52 -0.26 0.59
CA LYS A 103 -11.39 -0.52 -0.28
C LYS A 103 -11.59 0.18 -1.61
N ASP A 104 -10.56 0.90 -2.08
CA ASP A 104 -10.57 1.60 -3.36
C ASP A 104 -9.19 1.49 -4.02
N LYS A 105 -9.15 0.91 -5.23
CA LYS A 105 -7.90 0.58 -5.93
C LYS A 105 -7.21 1.82 -6.49
N ASP A 106 -7.96 2.82 -6.95
CA ASP A 106 -7.43 4.07 -7.54
C ASP A 106 -7.93 5.31 -6.78
N HIS A 107 -7.77 5.27 -5.45
CA HIS A 107 -8.30 6.31 -4.60
C HIS A 107 -7.56 7.65 -4.76
N ARG A 108 -8.33 8.74 -4.81
CA ARG A 108 -7.86 10.12 -4.72
C ARG A 108 -8.55 10.83 -3.56
N SER A 109 -7.75 11.50 -2.73
CA SER A 109 -8.27 12.16 -1.53
C SER A 109 -9.02 13.44 -1.86
N THR A 110 -10.27 13.55 -1.41
CA THR A 110 -11.00 14.83 -1.43
C THR A 110 -10.52 15.80 -0.34
N MET A 111 -9.88 15.30 0.72
CA MET A 111 -9.39 16.11 1.85
C MET A 111 -7.95 16.59 1.66
N TYR A 112 -7.17 15.93 0.80
CA TYR A 112 -5.74 16.20 0.60
C TYR A 112 -5.44 16.56 -0.84
N ASP A 113 -6.12 17.56 -1.38
CA ASP A 113 -5.83 18.16 -2.69
C ASP A 113 -5.66 17.14 -3.82
N ASP A 114 -6.61 16.21 -3.93
CA ASP A 114 -6.62 15.14 -4.93
C ASP A 114 -5.40 14.19 -4.86
N ALA A 115 -4.74 14.11 -3.70
CA ALA A 115 -3.58 13.25 -3.51
C ALA A 115 -3.91 11.80 -3.86
N TRP A 116 -3.08 11.23 -4.74
CA TRP A 116 -3.19 9.85 -5.19
C TRP A 116 -2.75 8.88 -4.09
N MET A 117 -3.68 8.00 -3.69
CA MET A 117 -3.51 7.04 -2.60
C MET A 117 -3.93 5.65 -3.08
N PRO A 118 -3.17 5.03 -4.02
CA PRO A 118 -3.58 3.79 -4.65
C PRO A 118 -3.68 2.64 -3.64
N ASN A 119 -4.57 1.68 -3.94
CA ASN A 119 -4.83 0.52 -3.10
C ASN A 119 -5.24 0.91 -1.67
N MET A 120 -6.09 1.92 -1.54
CA MET A 120 -6.58 2.44 -0.27
C MET A 120 -7.45 1.41 0.46
N GLN A 121 -7.17 1.23 1.74
CA GLN A 121 -7.95 0.42 2.66
C GLN A 121 -8.28 1.26 3.89
N ARG A 122 -9.50 1.80 3.96
CA ARG A 122 -9.93 2.71 5.02
C ARG A 122 -10.18 1.92 6.29
N ILE A 123 -9.73 2.45 7.43
CA ILE A 123 -9.89 1.83 8.75
C ILE A 123 -10.71 2.69 9.72
N THR A 124 -10.99 3.94 9.36
CA THR A 124 -11.81 4.86 10.15
C THR A 124 -12.72 5.71 9.26
N TRP A 125 -13.86 6.11 9.79
CA TRP A 125 -14.79 7.02 9.11
C TRP A 125 -14.25 8.44 8.92
N ASN A 126 -13.27 8.86 9.73
CA ASN A 126 -12.64 10.18 9.60
C ASN A 126 -11.51 10.23 8.56
N GLY A 127 -11.27 9.14 7.82
CA GLY A 127 -10.43 9.19 6.63
C GLY A 127 -9.09 8.46 6.72
N ILE A 128 -8.75 7.82 7.84
CA ILE A 128 -7.47 7.14 8.02
C ILE A 128 -7.50 5.79 7.29
N ALA A 129 -6.44 5.53 6.52
CA ALA A 129 -6.34 4.35 5.67
C ALA A 129 -4.92 3.81 5.59
N LEU A 130 -4.80 2.55 5.16
CA LEU A 130 -3.56 1.99 4.62
C LEU A 130 -3.58 2.19 3.11
N HIS A 131 -2.48 2.64 2.50
CA HIS A 131 -2.41 2.82 1.04
C HIS A 131 -0.96 2.86 0.55
N GLY A 132 -0.77 2.75 -0.77
CA GLY A 132 0.53 2.96 -1.40
C GLY A 132 0.98 4.43 -1.31
N GLY A 133 2.24 4.68 -1.00
CA GLY A 133 2.78 6.04 -0.94
C GLY A 133 4.29 6.12 -0.75
N PRO A 134 4.87 7.33 -0.72
CA PRO A 134 6.30 7.52 -0.49
C PRO A 134 6.68 7.26 0.98
N LEU A 135 7.79 6.56 1.20
CA LEU A 135 8.30 6.19 2.53
C LEU A 135 9.67 6.85 2.78
N PRO A 136 9.71 7.98 3.53
CA PRO A 136 10.96 8.67 3.83
C PRO A 136 11.78 7.98 4.95
N GLY A 137 11.31 6.85 5.49
CA GLY A 137 11.97 6.11 6.57
C GLY A 137 11.59 6.57 7.99
N TYR A 138 10.65 7.49 8.12
CA TYR A 138 10.09 7.98 9.38
C TYR A 138 8.61 8.35 9.23
N ALA A 139 7.93 8.63 10.33
CA ALA A 139 6.54 9.06 10.35
C ALA A 139 6.39 10.45 9.70
N ALA A 140 5.63 10.53 8.61
CA ALA A 140 5.54 11.74 7.80
C ALA A 140 4.21 11.88 7.03
N SER A 141 3.19 11.08 7.36
CA SER A 141 1.86 11.18 6.76
C SER A 141 0.95 12.12 7.55
N HIS A 142 -0.27 12.32 7.06
CA HIS A 142 -1.32 13.07 7.75
C HIS A 142 -2.24 12.19 8.63
N GLY A 143 -1.78 10.97 8.95
CA GLY A 143 -2.50 10.00 9.78
C GLY A 143 -2.60 8.62 9.12
N CYS A 144 -2.65 8.57 7.79
CA CYS A 144 -2.65 7.31 7.04
C CYS A 144 -1.36 6.51 7.22
N VAL A 145 -1.44 5.20 6.98
CA VAL A 145 -0.28 4.30 6.99
C VAL A 145 0.14 4.07 5.55
N ARG A 146 1.24 4.72 5.14
CA ARG A 146 1.79 4.56 3.78
C ARG A 146 2.64 3.31 3.70
N MET A 147 2.42 2.51 2.67
CA MET A 147 3.18 1.30 2.34
C MET A 147 3.86 1.46 0.97
N PRO A 148 4.88 0.64 0.64
CA PRO A 148 5.41 0.60 -0.72
C PRO A 148 4.31 0.33 -1.73
N PHE A 149 4.36 0.95 -2.90
CA PHE A 149 3.30 0.86 -3.91
C PHE A 149 3.00 -0.59 -4.34
N GLY A 150 4.03 -1.37 -4.67
CA GLY A 150 3.87 -2.78 -5.08
C GLY A 150 3.38 -3.67 -3.93
N PHE A 151 3.81 -3.40 -2.70
CA PHE A 151 3.32 -4.10 -1.52
C PHE A 151 1.83 -3.83 -1.27
N ALA A 152 1.41 -2.56 -1.37
CA ALA A 152 0.01 -2.18 -1.22
C ALA A 152 -0.87 -2.82 -2.29
N GLU A 153 -0.39 -2.90 -3.54
CA GLU A 153 -1.07 -3.60 -4.63
C GLU A 153 -1.23 -5.09 -4.36
N ASN A 154 -0.14 -5.78 -4.01
CA ASN A 154 -0.16 -7.21 -3.69
C ASN A 154 -1.12 -7.53 -2.54
N LEU A 155 -1.11 -6.69 -1.50
CA LEU A 155 -2.01 -6.85 -0.38
C LEU A 155 -3.46 -6.57 -0.71
N PHE A 156 -3.75 -5.64 -1.62
CA PHE A 156 -5.13 -5.22 -1.87
C PHE A 156 -6.03 -6.40 -2.21
N ASP A 157 -5.54 -7.37 -2.98
CA ASP A 157 -6.34 -8.54 -3.34
C ASP A 157 -6.40 -9.62 -2.23
N LYS A 158 -5.47 -9.56 -1.26
CA LYS A 158 -5.39 -10.50 -0.13
C LYS A 158 -6.19 -10.06 1.09
N THR A 159 -6.50 -8.76 1.20
CA THR A 159 -7.29 -8.24 2.31
C THR A 159 -8.77 -8.18 1.96
N TYR A 160 -9.63 -8.03 2.96
CA TYR A 160 -11.08 -7.95 2.77
C TYR A 160 -11.70 -6.92 3.73
N ILE A 161 -12.92 -6.46 3.41
CA ILE A 161 -13.69 -5.59 4.31
C ILE A 161 -14.01 -6.39 5.57
N GLY A 162 -13.73 -5.82 6.74
CA GLY A 162 -13.81 -6.48 8.04
C GLY A 162 -12.47 -7.02 8.55
N MET A 163 -11.44 -7.08 7.70
CA MET A 163 -10.10 -7.53 8.11
C MET A 163 -9.57 -6.67 9.27
N ARG A 164 -9.06 -7.32 10.32
CA ARG A 164 -8.57 -6.63 11.51
C ARG A 164 -7.23 -5.96 11.25
N VAL A 165 -7.12 -4.70 11.65
CA VAL A 165 -5.90 -3.89 11.65
C VAL A 165 -5.64 -3.38 13.06
N ILE A 166 -4.52 -3.76 13.65
CA ILE A 166 -4.08 -3.30 14.96
C ILE A 166 -2.98 -2.27 14.73
N ILE A 167 -3.15 -1.07 15.27
CA ILE A 167 -2.10 -0.04 15.27
C ILE A 167 -1.58 0.07 16.70
N SER A 168 -0.30 -0.21 16.87
CA SER A 168 0.38 -0.20 18.16
C SER A 168 1.44 0.90 18.22
N PRO A 169 1.56 1.62 19.35
CA PRO A 169 2.68 2.53 19.58
C PRO A 169 4.04 1.82 19.59
N HIS A 170 4.07 0.51 19.84
CA HIS A 170 5.29 -0.29 20.01
C HIS A 170 5.25 -1.58 19.20
N ASP A 171 6.43 -2.19 19.04
CA ASP A 171 6.57 -3.47 18.37
C ASP A 171 5.81 -4.53 19.17
N THR A 172 4.79 -5.09 18.53
CA THR A 172 3.88 -6.06 19.13
C THR A 172 3.75 -7.25 18.19
N VAL A 173 3.70 -8.43 18.79
CA VAL A 173 3.51 -9.70 18.10
C VAL A 173 2.36 -10.45 18.78
N PRO A 174 1.54 -11.20 18.04
CA PRO A 174 0.58 -12.11 18.65
C PRO A 174 1.31 -13.10 19.55
N THR A 175 0.75 -13.34 20.73
CA THR A 175 1.27 -14.32 21.69
C THR A 175 0.15 -15.23 22.12
N ASP A 176 0.43 -16.54 22.15
CA ASP A 176 -0.53 -17.51 22.64
C ASP A 176 -0.77 -17.32 24.14
N ILE A 177 -2.06 -17.33 24.51
CA ILE A 177 -2.49 -17.30 25.90
C ILE A 177 -3.19 -18.64 26.20
N SER A 178 -2.82 -19.25 27.34
CA SER A 178 -3.50 -20.45 27.83
C SER A 178 -3.81 -20.28 29.30
N HIS A 179 -5.08 -20.50 29.67
CA HIS A 179 -5.53 -20.47 31.05
C HIS A 179 -6.83 -21.28 31.17
N PRO A 180 -7.01 -22.09 32.25
CA PRO A 180 -8.19 -22.96 32.39
C PRO A 180 -9.53 -22.24 32.33
N SER A 181 -9.56 -20.96 32.73
CA SER A 181 -10.77 -20.12 32.72
C SER A 181 -10.99 -19.33 31.42
N LEU A 182 -10.14 -19.47 30.40
CA LEU A 182 -10.42 -18.84 29.11
C LEU A 182 -11.65 -19.50 28.49
N PHE A 183 -12.48 -18.68 27.83
CA PHE A 183 -13.60 -19.18 27.06
C PHE A 183 -13.07 -20.04 25.92
N VAL A 184 -13.28 -21.35 26.01
CA VAL A 184 -12.98 -22.28 24.92
C VAL A 184 -14.24 -22.38 24.05
N PRO A 185 -14.13 -22.20 22.72
CA PRO A 185 -15.24 -22.47 21.82
C PRO A 185 -15.77 -23.89 22.03
N LYS A 186 -17.09 -24.05 21.99
CA LYS A 186 -17.70 -25.37 22.15
C LYS A 186 -17.17 -26.32 21.05
N PRO A 187 -16.91 -27.61 21.34
CA PRO A 187 -16.40 -28.57 20.34
C PRO A 187 -17.25 -28.61 19.07
N GLU A 188 -18.57 -28.46 19.19
CA GLU A 188 -19.49 -28.42 18.04
C GLU A 188 -19.25 -27.19 17.16
N ALA A 189 -18.91 -26.04 17.75
CA ALA A 189 -18.60 -24.82 17.01
C ALA A 189 -17.28 -24.95 16.23
N ILE A 190 -16.28 -25.60 16.84
CA ILE A 190 -14.99 -25.89 16.17
C ILE A 190 -15.22 -26.85 15.00
N ALA A 191 -15.98 -27.93 15.21
CA ALA A 191 -16.31 -28.90 14.16
C ALA A 191 -17.20 -28.32 13.04
N ALA A 192 -18.02 -27.31 13.35
CA ALA A 192 -18.87 -26.62 12.39
C ALA A 192 -18.13 -25.51 11.62
N ALA A 193 -17.04 -24.96 12.15
CA ALA A 193 -16.35 -23.81 11.58
C ALA A 193 -15.98 -23.95 10.10
N PRO A 194 -15.42 -25.09 9.62
CA PRO A 194 -15.12 -25.26 8.19
C PRO A 194 -16.38 -25.15 7.32
N ARG A 195 -17.46 -25.84 7.71
CA ARG A 195 -18.74 -25.81 6.96
C ARG A 195 -19.36 -24.40 6.92
N GLN A 196 -19.23 -23.65 8.01
CA GLN A 196 -19.71 -22.27 8.07
C GLN A 196 -18.86 -21.36 7.17
N ALA A 197 -17.54 -21.55 7.15
CA ALA A 197 -16.64 -20.82 6.25
C ALA A 197 -16.95 -21.13 4.76
N ASP A 198 -17.19 -22.40 4.42
CA ASP A 198 -17.59 -22.81 3.06
C ASP A 198 -18.93 -22.17 2.65
N LYS A 199 -19.92 -22.18 3.55
CA LYS A 199 -21.23 -21.56 3.32
C LYS A 199 -21.11 -20.05 3.10
N LEU A 200 -20.36 -19.36 3.95
CA LEU A 200 -20.13 -17.92 3.83
C LEU A 200 -19.39 -17.56 2.53
N SER A 201 -18.44 -18.40 2.12
CA SER A 201 -17.73 -18.22 0.84
C SER A 201 -18.67 -18.38 -0.35
N ALA A 202 -19.54 -19.39 -0.33
CA ALA A 202 -20.54 -19.59 -1.38
C ALA A 202 -21.56 -18.42 -1.46
N GLU A 203 -22.00 -17.91 -0.30
CA GLU A 203 -22.88 -16.73 -0.22
C GLU A 203 -22.18 -15.47 -0.77
N ALA A 204 -20.89 -15.29 -0.49
CA ALA A 204 -20.11 -14.17 -1.01
C ALA A 204 -19.91 -14.25 -2.54
N ASP A 205 -19.69 -15.45 -3.08
CA ASP A 205 -19.60 -15.68 -4.52
C ASP A 205 -20.94 -15.39 -5.22
N GLU A 206 -22.06 -15.81 -4.61
CA GLU A 206 -23.40 -15.50 -5.10
C GLU A 206 -23.68 -13.99 -5.08
N ALA A 207 -23.34 -13.31 -3.98
CA ALA A 207 -23.49 -11.86 -3.85
C ALA A 207 -22.65 -11.10 -4.90
N THR A 208 -21.44 -11.57 -5.18
CA THR A 208 -20.56 -10.98 -6.21
C THR A 208 -21.15 -11.14 -7.60
N ARG A 209 -21.67 -12.34 -7.94
CA ARG A 209 -22.37 -12.57 -9.22
C ARG A 209 -23.59 -11.66 -9.37
N ALA A 210 -24.41 -11.55 -8.33
CA ALA A 210 -25.57 -10.67 -8.32
C ALA A 210 -25.18 -9.20 -8.52
N ALA A 211 -24.08 -8.74 -7.88
CA ALA A 211 -23.58 -7.38 -8.06
C ALA A 211 -23.08 -7.11 -9.49
N ASP A 212 -22.36 -8.06 -10.10
CA ASP A 212 -21.89 -7.95 -11.48
C ASP A 212 -23.04 -7.93 -12.49
N GLU A 213 -24.07 -8.76 -12.28
CA GLU A 213 -25.29 -8.75 -13.08
C GLU A 213 -26.03 -7.41 -12.96
N ALA A 214 -26.18 -6.89 -11.74
CA ALA A 214 -26.78 -5.58 -11.50
C ALA A 214 -25.98 -4.45 -12.19
N LYS A 215 -24.64 -4.49 -12.14
CA LYS A 215 -23.77 -3.54 -12.83
C LYS A 215 -23.92 -3.61 -14.35
N LYS A 216 -24.03 -4.81 -14.91
CA LYS A 216 -24.26 -5.04 -16.35
C LYS A 216 -25.64 -4.49 -16.78
N ALA A 217 -26.68 -4.77 -16.01
CA ALA A 217 -28.02 -4.26 -16.24
C ALA A 217 -28.06 -2.72 -16.17
N ALA A 218 -27.41 -2.13 -15.16
CA ALA A 218 -27.30 -0.69 -15.02
C ALA A 218 -26.55 -0.04 -16.20
N SER A 219 -25.46 -0.66 -16.68
CA SER A 219 -24.74 -0.18 -17.87
C SER A 219 -25.60 -0.26 -19.14
N ALA A 220 -26.39 -1.33 -19.31
CA ALA A 220 -27.30 -1.45 -20.44
C ALA A 220 -28.40 -0.38 -20.39
N ALA A 221 -29.04 -0.19 -19.24
CA ALA A 221 -30.05 0.85 -19.04
C ALA A 221 -29.47 2.26 -19.25
N ALA A 222 -28.24 2.52 -18.80
CA ALA A 222 -27.56 3.79 -19.03
C ALA A 222 -27.30 4.06 -20.52
N LYS A 223 -26.92 3.03 -21.30
CA LYS A 223 -26.74 3.16 -22.76
C LYS A 223 -28.07 3.43 -23.48
N GLU A 224 -29.13 2.74 -23.07
CA GLU A 224 -30.47 2.96 -23.61
C GLU A 224 -30.94 4.39 -23.31
N ALA A 225 -30.84 4.82 -22.05
CA ALA A 225 -31.19 6.17 -21.62
C ALA A 225 -30.38 7.25 -22.36
N ALA A 226 -29.09 7.02 -22.62
CA ALA A 226 -28.24 7.95 -23.38
C ALA A 226 -28.69 8.10 -24.85
N SER A 227 -29.38 7.11 -25.42
CA SER A 227 -29.86 7.15 -26.81
C SER A 227 -31.22 7.85 -26.98
N LEU A 228 -32.02 7.95 -25.90
CA LEU A 228 -33.37 8.51 -25.93
C LEU A 228 -33.44 9.97 -26.43
N PRO A 229 -32.54 10.89 -26.07
CA PRO A 229 -32.61 12.28 -26.55
C PRO A 229 -32.44 12.39 -28.07
N ALA A 230 -31.58 11.57 -28.67
CA ALA A 230 -31.37 11.55 -30.11
C ALA A 230 -32.59 10.96 -30.84
N ALA A 231 -33.18 9.90 -30.29
CA ALA A 231 -34.41 9.31 -30.80
C ALA A 231 -35.59 10.29 -30.73
N LEU A 232 -35.73 11.02 -29.62
CA LEU A 232 -36.76 12.04 -29.44
C LEU A 232 -36.66 13.15 -30.49
N ARG A 233 -35.47 13.71 -30.70
CA ARG A 233 -35.24 14.75 -31.73
C ARG A 233 -35.60 14.26 -33.13
N LYS A 234 -35.29 13.01 -33.46
CA LYS A 234 -35.66 12.41 -34.75
C LYS A 234 -37.18 12.30 -34.90
N LEU A 235 -37.88 11.88 -33.85
CA LEU A 235 -39.34 11.77 -33.84
C LEU A 235 -40.01 13.15 -33.99
N GLU A 236 -39.51 14.16 -33.28
CA GLU A 236 -39.98 15.54 -33.38
C GLU A 236 -39.84 16.09 -34.81
N GLN A 237 -38.71 15.84 -35.47
CA GLN A 237 -38.49 16.23 -36.87
C GLN A 237 -39.45 15.51 -37.84
N GLN A 238 -39.69 14.22 -37.63
CA GLN A 238 -40.63 13.45 -38.45
C GLN A 238 -42.06 13.95 -38.28
N LYS A 239 -42.47 14.23 -37.04
CA LYS A 239 -43.77 14.82 -36.74
C LYS A 239 -43.93 16.18 -37.45
N ALA A 240 -42.95 17.07 -37.32
CA ALA A 240 -43.00 18.38 -37.95
C ALA A 240 -43.12 18.30 -39.49
N ARG A 241 -42.49 17.31 -40.13
CA ARG A 241 -42.64 17.07 -41.57
C ARG A 241 -44.04 16.58 -41.93
N ALA A 242 -44.57 15.61 -41.19
CA ALA A 242 -45.92 15.09 -41.42
C ALA A 242 -46.99 16.19 -41.25
N ASP A 243 -46.86 17.03 -40.23
CA ASP A 243 -47.76 18.16 -39.99
C ASP A 243 -47.70 19.18 -41.16
N ALA A 244 -46.52 19.41 -41.73
CA ALA A 244 -46.35 20.29 -42.88
C ALA A 244 -46.94 19.70 -44.17
N GLU A 245 -46.78 18.40 -44.41
CA GLU A 245 -47.39 17.69 -45.54
C GLU A 245 -48.92 17.69 -45.46
N PHE A 246 -49.47 17.47 -44.27
CA PHE A 246 -50.92 17.55 -44.04
C PHE A 246 -51.47 18.95 -44.32
N ALA A 247 -50.82 20.00 -43.79
CA ALA A 247 -51.22 21.37 -44.04
C ALA A 247 -51.13 21.76 -45.53
N PHE A 248 -50.17 21.21 -46.27
CA PHE A 248 -50.06 21.40 -47.71
C PHE A 248 -51.21 20.71 -48.46
N ALA A 249 -51.53 19.46 -48.11
CA ALA A 249 -52.62 18.70 -48.71
C ALA A 249 -53.99 19.38 -48.52
N ASP A 250 -54.29 19.86 -47.30
CA ASP A 250 -55.52 20.63 -47.01
C ASP A 250 -55.63 21.87 -47.90
N LYS A 251 -54.51 22.56 -48.13
CA LYS A 251 -54.45 23.78 -48.95
C LYS A 251 -54.61 23.52 -50.45
N THR A 252 -54.29 22.32 -50.91
CA THR A 252 -54.50 21.90 -52.31
C THR A 252 -55.88 21.34 -52.60
N LEU A 253 -56.65 20.98 -51.55
CA LEU A 253 -58.02 20.48 -51.65
C LEU A 253 -59.10 21.57 -51.44
N ALA A 254 -58.70 22.76 -50.97
CA ALA A 254 -59.54 23.95 -50.83
C ALA A 254 -59.49 24.84 -52.09
#